data_AF-A0A7Y4EG91-F1
#
_entry.id   AF-A0A7Y4EG91-F1
#
_cell.length_a   1.000
_cell.length_b   1.000
_cell.length_c   1.000
_cell.angle_alpha   90.00
_cell.angle_beta   90.00
_cell.angle_gamma   90.00
#
_symmetry.space_group_name_H-M   'P 1'
#
loop_
_entity.id
_entity.type
_entity.pdbx_description
1 polymer ?
#
loop_
_entity_poly.entity_id
_entity_poly.type
_entity_poly.pdbx_seq_one_letter_code
_entity_poly.pdbx_strand_id
1 'polypeptide(L)'
;MPKLPTSVPHTSRLDQTRRTSSSHSSDAMTLPARAVGNKAVSLSSIPKKPEKDPSKPLLKAQGFNEQAEVKPLTSNQLIEKIAEKTGIVKTHLLPLQQVARETQQIISFRPVDRMSTGLIEEGYPTKGFTIKGKSSNHGPQAGFICVDQNFSKLHVTLQNDRQNRQKQVEKYNMSVQDCLRKRDAVEVNLSLSPARLNWLASDQAIVVKKVHGNDDILKIFSAGFEYKAEKNGDKFDISCNGEPLKVLADPKTNQPLTADYDLMFIAPKAEHLDLAKDDNLPVKRVHFSDVSTMYKVRFKEKEGEDFTPKQFFAKEDETKGSFGQAIGNATPRITKNNQE
;
A
#
# COMPACT_ATOMS: atom_id res chain seq x y z
N MET A 1 -6.23 -36.85 -39.39
CA MET A 1 -6.83 -37.95 -38.60
C MET A 1 -5.74 -38.91 -38.15
N PRO A 2 -5.34 -38.84 -36.87
CA PRO A 2 -5.02 -40.02 -36.08
C PRO A 2 -5.78 -40.03 -34.75
N LYS A 3 -5.91 -41.22 -34.18
CA LYS A 3 -6.92 -41.65 -33.21
C LYS A 3 -6.64 -41.18 -31.78
N LEU A 4 -7.72 -40.78 -31.09
CA LEU A 4 -7.85 -40.72 -29.63
C LEU A 4 -7.68 -42.11 -28.99
N PRO A 5 -7.20 -42.16 -27.74
CA PRO A 5 -7.63 -43.16 -26.78
C PRO A 5 -8.47 -42.51 -25.67
N THR A 6 -9.73 -42.93 -25.62
CA THR A 6 -10.63 -42.92 -24.47
C THR A 6 -10.23 -44.01 -23.46
N SER A 7 -10.11 -43.67 -22.17
CA SER A 7 -10.73 -44.45 -21.08
C SER A 7 -10.49 -43.78 -19.72
N VAL A 8 -11.60 -43.45 -19.07
CA VAL A 8 -11.72 -43.09 -17.65
C VAL A 8 -11.80 -44.40 -16.83
N PRO A 9 -11.36 -44.41 -15.57
CA PRO A 9 -12.04 -45.22 -14.57
C PRO A 9 -12.68 -44.34 -13.50
N HIS A 10 -13.98 -44.55 -13.39
CA HIS A 10 -14.88 -44.10 -12.36
C HIS A 10 -14.64 -44.96 -11.10
N THR A 11 -14.33 -44.35 -9.95
CA THR A 11 -14.55 -45.02 -8.66
C THR A 11 -15.18 -44.05 -7.67
N SER A 12 -16.47 -44.27 -7.48
CA SER A 12 -17.30 -43.84 -6.36
C SER A 12 -16.97 -44.63 -5.08
N ARG A 13 -16.87 -43.95 -3.94
CA ARG A 13 -17.32 -44.35 -2.59
C ARG A 13 -16.89 -43.22 -1.64
N LEU A 14 -17.79 -42.38 -1.13
CA LEU A 14 -18.65 -42.65 0.03
C LEU A 14 -17.93 -43.50 1.07
N ASP A 15 -17.33 -42.82 2.06
CA ASP A 15 -17.39 -43.34 3.41
C ASP A 15 -17.69 -42.21 4.41
N GLN A 16 -18.73 -42.48 5.18
CA GLN A 16 -19.20 -41.67 6.29
C GLN A 16 -18.44 -42.09 7.54
N THR A 17 -18.49 -41.22 8.56
CA THR A 17 -18.16 -41.47 9.96
C THR A 17 -16.68 -41.39 10.37
N ARG A 18 -16.31 -40.26 10.98
CA ARG A 18 -16.07 -40.24 12.43
C ARG A 18 -16.12 -38.81 12.97
N ARG A 19 -17.18 -38.54 13.74
CA ARG A 19 -17.21 -37.46 14.73
C ARG A 19 -16.11 -37.73 15.74
N THR A 20 -15.14 -36.83 15.84
CA THR A 20 -14.37 -36.64 17.07
C THR A 20 -14.52 -35.17 17.45
N SER A 21 -15.39 -34.95 18.41
CA SER A 21 -15.47 -33.73 19.20
C SER A 21 -14.14 -33.49 19.89
N SER A 22 -13.39 -32.48 19.47
CA SER A 22 -12.39 -31.84 20.30
C SER A 22 -12.86 -30.43 20.60
N SER A 23 -13.45 -30.27 21.78
CA SER A 23 -13.59 -28.99 22.46
C SER A 23 -12.21 -28.31 22.49
N HIS A 24 -12.05 -27.23 21.74
CA HIS A 24 -10.98 -26.27 21.99
C HIS A 24 -11.63 -25.06 22.63
N SER A 25 -11.26 -24.88 23.90
CA SER A 25 -11.56 -23.73 24.72
C SER A 25 -11.26 -22.46 23.95
N SER A 26 -12.21 -21.53 23.97
CA SER A 26 -12.02 -20.14 23.62
C SER A 26 -11.12 -19.48 24.67
N ASP A 27 -9.82 -19.74 24.61
CA ASP A 27 -8.85 -18.98 25.39
C ASP A 27 -8.64 -17.63 24.69
N ALA A 28 -9.15 -16.59 25.34
CA ALA A 28 -8.94 -15.20 24.95
C ALA A 28 -7.43 -14.90 25.01
N MET A 29 -6.75 -14.94 23.87
CA MET A 29 -5.37 -14.46 23.75
C MET A 29 -5.35 -12.95 23.95
N THR A 30 -4.82 -12.52 25.10
CA THR A 30 -4.48 -11.13 25.39
C THR A 30 -3.16 -10.81 24.69
N LEU A 31 -3.19 -9.95 23.67
CA LEU A 31 -1.98 -9.50 22.95
C LEU A 31 -1.56 -8.10 23.47
N PRO A 32 -0.28 -7.89 23.82
CA PRO A 32 0.21 -6.57 24.20
C PRO A 32 0.33 -5.67 22.94
N ALA A 33 -0.68 -4.84 22.68
CA ALA A 33 -0.63 -3.81 21.66
C ALA A 33 0.06 -2.55 22.21
N ARG A 34 1.21 -2.17 21.64
CA ARG A 34 1.86 -0.89 21.96
C ARG A 34 1.44 0.15 20.92
N ALA A 35 0.45 0.98 21.28
CA ALA A 35 0.05 2.10 20.45
C ALA A 35 0.98 3.30 20.70
N VAL A 36 1.64 3.81 19.65
CA VAL A 36 2.40 5.06 19.72
C VAL A 36 1.53 6.15 19.12
N GLY A 37 0.99 7.03 19.96
CA GLY A 37 0.23 8.20 19.54
C GLY A 37 1.16 9.38 19.30
N ASN A 38 1.26 9.86 18.06
CA ASN A 38 1.89 11.15 17.78
C ASN A 38 0.87 12.25 18.03
N LYS A 39 1.09 13.08 19.06
CA LYS A 39 0.40 14.37 19.19
C LYS A 39 0.93 15.31 18.10
N ALA A 40 0.03 15.89 17.31
CA ALA A 40 0.38 16.93 16.37
C ALA A 40 0.83 18.18 17.14
N VAL A 41 2.12 18.50 17.08
CA VAL A 41 2.65 19.78 17.54
C VAL A 41 2.69 20.72 16.36
N SER A 42 1.99 21.85 16.48
CA SER A 42 2.04 22.97 15.55
C SER A 42 3.46 23.52 15.45
N LEU A 43 4.17 23.23 14.35
CA LEU A 43 5.49 23.79 14.07
C LEU A 43 5.36 25.16 13.41
N SER A 44 5.14 26.19 14.23
CA SER A 44 5.33 27.60 13.82
C SER A 44 6.66 28.13 14.37
N SER A 45 7.78 27.60 13.88
CA SER A 45 9.08 28.29 13.87
C SER A 45 10.15 27.43 13.18
N ILE A 46 10.98 28.07 12.36
CA ILE A 46 12.15 27.47 11.71
C ILE A 46 13.17 27.15 12.81
N PRO A 47 13.64 25.89 12.95
CA PRO A 47 14.60 25.55 14.00
C PRO A 47 15.98 26.12 13.64
N LYS A 48 16.53 26.96 14.52
CA LYS A 48 17.94 27.36 14.47
C LYS A 48 18.83 26.18 14.87
N LYS A 49 19.96 26.03 14.18
CA LYS A 49 20.97 25.00 14.42
C LYS A 49 21.53 25.15 15.85
N PRO A 50 21.52 24.10 16.69
CA PRO A 50 22.03 24.20 18.05
C PRO A 50 23.57 24.20 18.04
N GLU A 51 24.15 25.14 18.79
CA GLU A 51 25.56 25.15 19.14
C GLU A 51 25.87 23.99 20.10
N LYS A 52 26.94 23.24 19.81
CA LYS A 52 27.26 21.98 20.48
C LYS A 52 28.30 22.25 21.57
N ASP A 53 27.86 22.26 22.83
CA ASP A 53 28.74 22.28 24.01
C ASP A 53 29.35 20.87 24.21
N PRO A 54 30.68 20.70 24.11
CA PRO A 54 31.34 19.39 24.19
C PRO A 54 31.39 18.80 25.61
N SER A 55 30.86 19.48 26.63
CA SER A 55 30.92 19.02 28.03
C SER A 55 29.67 18.31 28.55
N LYS A 56 28.60 18.15 27.74
CA LYS A 56 27.38 17.43 28.13
C LYS A 56 27.38 15.98 27.63
N PRO A 57 27.16 14.97 28.48
CA PRO A 57 26.99 13.59 28.03
C PRO A 57 25.78 13.49 27.09
N LEU A 58 25.90 12.65 26.06
CA LEU A 58 24.80 12.33 25.15
C LEU A 58 23.54 11.95 25.96
N LEU A 59 22.41 12.61 25.66
CA LEU A 59 21.11 12.26 26.21
C LEU A 59 20.90 10.75 26.10
N LYS A 60 20.91 10.05 27.24
CA LYS A 60 20.25 8.75 27.35
C LYS A 60 18.78 9.00 27.05
N ALA A 61 18.22 8.28 26.08
CA ALA A 61 16.79 8.28 25.83
C ALA A 61 16.07 7.81 27.11
N GLN A 62 15.63 8.76 27.93
CA GLN A 62 14.70 8.49 29.01
C GLN A 62 13.36 8.22 28.35
N GLY A 63 12.97 6.95 28.32
CA GLY A 63 11.63 6.56 27.92
C GLY A 63 10.63 7.27 28.84
N PHE A 64 9.75 8.08 28.24
CA PHE A 64 8.55 8.55 28.91
C PHE A 64 7.70 7.34 29.24
N ASN A 65 7.77 6.90 30.49
CA ASN A 65 6.95 5.83 31.04
C ASN A 65 5.77 6.48 31.77
N GLU A 66 4.87 7.12 31.03
CA GLU A 66 3.50 7.30 31.54
C GLU A 66 2.83 5.94 31.43
N GLN A 67 2.85 5.19 32.54
CA GLN A 67 1.95 4.04 32.72
C GLN A 67 0.54 4.57 32.93
N ALA A 68 -0.10 5.02 31.85
CA ALA A 68 -1.55 4.92 31.79
C ALA A 68 -1.87 3.42 31.82
N GLU A 69 -2.69 2.98 32.78
CA GLU A 69 -3.27 1.64 32.81
C GLU A 69 -4.16 1.46 31.56
N VAL A 70 -3.55 1.18 30.42
CA VAL A 70 -4.27 0.81 29.21
C VAL A 70 -4.68 -0.64 29.42
N LYS A 71 -5.92 -0.85 29.88
CA LYS A 71 -6.55 -2.18 29.84
C LYS A 71 -6.27 -2.78 28.46
N PRO A 72 -5.61 -3.95 28.38
CA PRO A 72 -5.28 -4.54 27.09
C PRO A 72 -6.57 -4.77 26.32
N LEU A 73 -6.68 -4.15 25.15
CA LEU A 73 -7.82 -4.35 24.27
C LEU A 73 -7.85 -5.82 23.88
N THR A 74 -9.03 -6.42 23.90
CA THR A 74 -9.18 -7.76 23.32
C THR A 74 -8.92 -7.69 21.82
N SER A 75 -8.50 -8.79 21.20
CA SER A 75 -8.27 -8.86 19.75
C SER A 75 -9.48 -8.35 18.94
N ASN A 76 -10.70 -8.62 19.41
CA ASN A 76 -11.93 -8.13 18.77
C ASN A 76 -12.10 -6.61 18.89
N GLN A 77 -11.83 -6.02 20.05
CA GLN A 77 -11.88 -4.56 20.23
C GLN A 77 -10.83 -3.83 19.40
N LEU A 78 -9.67 -4.47 19.17
CA LEU A 78 -8.62 -3.93 18.32
C LEU A 78 -9.02 -4.01 16.84
N ILE A 79 -9.57 -5.14 16.39
CA ILE A 79 -10.07 -5.33 15.01
C ILE A 79 -11.12 -4.27 14.67
N GLU A 80 -12.09 -4.04 15.56
CA GLU A 80 -13.15 -3.03 15.37
C GLU A 80 -12.56 -1.63 15.15
N LYS A 81 -11.67 -1.19 16.05
CA LYS A 81 -11.02 0.13 15.95
C LYS A 81 -10.13 0.29 14.72
N ILE A 82 -9.52 -0.79 14.24
CA ILE A 82 -8.64 -0.78 13.06
C ILE A 82 -9.47 -0.75 11.78
N ALA A 83 -10.53 -1.54 11.69
CA ALA A 83 -11.37 -1.62 10.51
C ALA A 83 -11.95 -0.25 10.13
N GLU A 84 -12.47 0.48 11.12
CA GLU A 84 -13.02 1.84 10.93
C GLU A 84 -12.00 2.83 10.35
N LYS A 85 -10.72 2.68 10.69
CA LYS A 85 -9.65 3.62 10.28
C LYS A 85 -8.96 3.24 8.98
N THR A 86 -8.96 1.95 8.64
CA THR A 86 -8.18 1.42 7.50
C THR A 86 -9.04 1.19 6.27
N GLY A 87 -10.34 0.92 6.44
CA GLY A 87 -11.20 0.49 5.33
C GLY A 87 -10.92 -0.95 4.87
N ILE A 88 -10.12 -1.72 5.62
CA ILE A 88 -9.93 -3.14 5.37
C ILE A 88 -11.12 -3.90 6.00
N VAL A 89 -11.67 -4.85 5.26
CA VAL A 89 -12.75 -5.75 5.70
C VAL A 89 -12.34 -6.44 7.01
N LYS A 90 -13.24 -6.41 7.99
CA LYS A 90 -12.99 -6.90 9.36
C LYS A 90 -12.49 -8.35 9.39
N THR A 91 -13.13 -9.21 8.60
CA THR A 91 -12.79 -10.64 8.51
C THR A 91 -11.42 -10.88 7.86
N HIS A 92 -10.84 -9.90 7.15
CA HIS A 92 -9.51 -10.01 6.52
C HIS A 92 -8.39 -9.59 7.48
N LEU A 93 -8.68 -8.79 8.52
CA LEU A 93 -7.66 -8.26 9.43
C LEU A 93 -6.93 -9.36 10.20
N LEU A 94 -7.65 -10.36 10.71
CA LEU A 94 -7.05 -11.45 11.48
C LEU A 94 -6.15 -12.36 10.61
N PRO A 95 -6.58 -12.83 9.42
CA PRO A 95 -5.70 -13.52 8.48
C PRO A 95 -4.45 -12.71 8.10
N LEU A 96 -4.58 -11.41 7.81
CA LEU A 96 -3.44 -10.55 7.49
C LEU A 96 -2.45 -10.43 8.67
N GLN A 97 -2.98 -10.29 9.89
CA GLN A 97 -2.17 -10.28 11.10
C GLN A 97 -1.47 -11.61 11.35
N GLN A 98 -2.12 -12.73 11.02
CA GLN A 98 -1.53 -14.06 11.11
C GLN A 98 -0.38 -14.22 10.12
N VAL A 99 -0.55 -13.81 8.87
CA VAL A 99 0.53 -13.80 7.86
C VAL A 99 1.71 -12.97 8.35
N ALA A 100 1.48 -11.74 8.81
CA ALA A 100 2.55 -10.88 9.35
C ALA A 100 3.31 -11.54 10.51
N ARG A 101 2.60 -12.28 11.37
CA ARG A 101 3.20 -13.02 12.49
C ARG A 101 4.01 -14.23 12.02
N GLU A 102 3.46 -15.02 11.08
CA GLU A 102 4.10 -16.22 10.54
C GLU A 102 5.35 -15.90 9.73
N THR A 103 5.29 -14.85 8.90
CA THR A 103 6.45 -14.37 8.13
C THR A 103 7.40 -13.52 8.96
N GLN A 104 6.98 -13.13 10.16
CA GLN A 104 7.68 -12.22 11.06
C GLN A 104 8.03 -10.89 10.38
N GLN A 105 7.08 -10.34 9.63
CA GLN A 105 7.23 -9.08 8.89
C GLN A 105 6.26 -8.04 9.41
N ILE A 106 6.64 -6.77 9.30
CA ILE A 106 5.68 -5.66 9.41
C ILE A 106 5.08 -5.46 8.02
N ILE A 107 3.77 -5.63 7.90
CA ILE A 107 3.03 -5.38 6.67
C ILE A 107 2.17 -4.14 6.91
N SER A 108 2.38 -3.09 6.12
CA SER A 108 1.63 -1.85 6.19
C SER A 108 0.79 -1.64 4.94
N PHE A 109 -0.42 -1.15 5.11
CA PHE A 109 -1.38 -0.86 4.04
C PHE A 109 -1.73 0.63 4.04
N ARG A 110 -1.98 1.17 2.85
CA ARG A 110 -2.59 2.50 2.71
C ARG A 110 -4.09 2.42 3.05
N PRO A 111 -4.70 3.51 3.52
CA PRO A 111 -6.13 3.55 3.76
C PRO A 111 -6.91 3.19 2.50
N VAL A 112 -7.89 2.32 2.66
CA VAL A 112 -8.84 1.89 1.62
C VAL A 112 -10.09 2.75 1.74
N ASP A 113 -10.64 3.13 0.61
CA ASP A 113 -11.88 3.92 0.55
C ASP A 113 -13.04 3.08 1.10
N ARG A 114 -13.78 3.61 2.09
CA ARG A 114 -14.90 2.91 2.74
C ARG A 114 -15.98 2.46 1.74
N MET A 115 -16.13 3.18 0.63
CA MET A 115 -17.06 2.79 -0.44
C MET A 115 -16.69 1.46 -1.09
N SER A 116 -15.40 1.10 -1.05
CA SER A 116 -14.87 -0.16 -1.58
C SER A 116 -14.90 -1.29 -0.55
N THR A 117 -14.78 -0.99 0.74
CA THR A 117 -14.76 -2.01 1.82
C THR A 117 -15.97 -2.95 1.75
N GLY A 118 -17.18 -2.40 1.65
CA GLY A 118 -18.39 -3.23 1.55
C GLY A 118 -18.44 -4.06 0.26
N LEU A 119 -17.94 -3.53 -0.86
CA LEU A 119 -17.88 -4.28 -2.12
C LEU A 119 -16.87 -5.43 -2.03
N ILE A 120 -15.74 -5.23 -1.36
CA ILE A 120 -14.76 -6.29 -1.13
C ILE A 120 -15.37 -7.38 -0.23
N GLU A 121 -16.11 -6.99 0.81
CA GLU A 121 -16.81 -7.93 1.70
C GLU A 121 -17.92 -8.71 0.97
N GLU A 122 -18.61 -8.08 0.02
CA GLU A 122 -19.59 -8.70 -0.88
C GLU A 122 -18.93 -9.63 -1.94
N GLY A 123 -17.60 -9.65 -2.03
CA GLY A 123 -16.85 -10.53 -2.93
C GLY A 123 -16.58 -9.97 -4.32
N TYR A 124 -16.74 -8.66 -4.54
CA TYR A 124 -16.38 -8.04 -5.82
C TYR A 124 -14.87 -8.13 -6.09
N PRO A 125 -14.44 -8.37 -7.33
CA PRO A 125 -13.03 -8.42 -7.68
C PRO A 125 -12.37 -7.05 -7.51
N THR A 126 -11.12 -7.05 -7.06
CA THR A 126 -10.31 -5.84 -6.92
C THR A 126 -9.46 -5.61 -8.17
N LYS A 127 -9.16 -4.35 -8.46
CA LYS A 127 -8.37 -3.98 -9.63
C LYS A 127 -6.92 -4.48 -9.55
N GLY A 128 -6.36 -4.85 -10.70
CA GLY A 128 -4.93 -5.14 -10.84
C GLY A 128 -4.09 -3.90 -11.17
N PHE A 129 -2.76 -4.06 -11.18
CA PHE A 129 -1.81 -2.96 -11.45
C PHE A 129 -1.99 -2.29 -12.81
N THR A 130 -2.51 -2.99 -13.82
CA THR A 130 -2.74 -2.47 -15.17
C THR A 130 -3.87 -1.43 -15.20
N ILE A 131 -4.79 -1.48 -14.24
CA ILE A 131 -5.99 -0.65 -14.19
C ILE A 131 -5.68 0.66 -13.45
N LYS A 132 -5.50 1.73 -14.21
CA LYS A 132 -5.12 3.05 -13.67
C LYS A 132 -6.30 4.00 -13.43
N GLY A 133 -7.52 3.60 -13.83
CA GLY A 133 -8.74 4.37 -13.58
C GLY A 133 -8.95 4.66 -12.10
N LYS A 134 -9.53 5.81 -11.79
CA LYS A 134 -9.90 6.19 -10.43
C LYS A 134 -11.28 5.63 -10.11
N SER A 135 -11.41 5.13 -8.88
CA SER A 135 -12.72 4.78 -8.33
C SER A 135 -13.54 6.03 -8.00
N SER A 136 -14.84 5.86 -7.86
CA SER A 136 -15.72 6.91 -7.35
C SER A 136 -15.93 6.82 -5.84
N ASN A 137 -16.22 7.96 -5.23
CA ASN A 137 -16.65 8.10 -3.84
C ASN A 137 -18.02 8.80 -3.71
N HIS A 138 -18.73 8.95 -4.83
CA HIS A 138 -20.05 9.58 -4.90
C HIS A 138 -20.94 8.84 -5.91
N GLY A 139 -22.24 9.14 -5.86
CA GLY A 139 -23.22 8.55 -6.76
C GLY A 139 -23.46 7.06 -6.54
N PRO A 140 -24.36 6.46 -7.34
CA PRO A 140 -24.59 5.01 -7.35
C PRO A 140 -23.32 4.21 -7.65
N GLN A 141 -22.39 4.78 -8.41
CA GLN A 141 -21.11 4.18 -8.78
C GLN A 141 -20.04 4.18 -7.66
N ALA A 142 -20.33 4.73 -6.48
CA ALA A 142 -19.35 4.83 -5.41
C ALA A 142 -18.74 3.45 -5.05
N GLY A 143 -17.40 3.39 -5.03
CA GLY A 143 -16.61 2.17 -4.84
C GLY A 143 -16.18 1.47 -6.13
N PHE A 144 -16.83 1.74 -7.27
CA PHE A 144 -16.47 1.18 -8.58
C PHE A 144 -15.55 2.09 -9.39
N ILE A 145 -14.95 1.54 -10.44
CA ILE A 145 -14.10 2.26 -11.39
C ILE A 145 -14.92 2.56 -12.66
N CYS A 146 -15.26 3.83 -12.88
CA CYS A 146 -16.10 4.24 -13.99
C CYS A 146 -15.34 4.20 -15.32
N VAL A 147 -16.03 3.90 -16.42
CA VAL A 147 -15.44 4.03 -17.76
C VAL A 147 -15.17 5.51 -18.07
N ASP A 148 -16.15 6.37 -17.83
CA ASP A 148 -15.97 7.81 -17.86
C ASP A 148 -15.54 8.35 -16.49
N GLN A 149 -14.32 8.89 -16.44
CA GLN A 149 -13.68 9.41 -15.24
C GLN A 149 -14.28 10.72 -14.75
N ASN A 150 -15.20 11.36 -15.49
CA ASN A 150 -16.06 12.41 -14.94
C ASN A 150 -16.92 11.92 -13.77
N PHE A 151 -17.25 10.62 -13.72
CA PHE A 151 -18.03 10.03 -12.63
C PHE A 151 -17.16 9.49 -11.48
N SER A 152 -15.83 9.60 -11.58
CA SER A 152 -14.89 9.17 -10.54
C SER A 152 -14.80 10.19 -9.40
N LYS A 153 -13.98 9.90 -8.38
CA LYS A 153 -13.73 10.80 -7.25
C LYS A 153 -13.10 12.14 -7.66
N LEU A 154 -12.51 12.22 -8.85
CA LEU A 154 -11.95 13.47 -9.39
C LEU A 154 -12.99 14.59 -9.48
N HIS A 155 -14.27 14.25 -9.72
CA HIS A 155 -15.36 15.23 -9.76
C HIS A 155 -15.48 16.04 -8.47
N VAL A 156 -15.48 15.33 -7.34
CA VAL A 156 -15.63 15.92 -6.01
C VAL A 156 -14.30 16.47 -5.51
N THR A 157 -13.20 15.72 -5.63
CA THR A 157 -11.88 16.12 -5.12
C THR A 157 -11.33 17.38 -5.80
N LEU A 158 -11.63 17.58 -7.09
CA LEU A 158 -11.15 18.71 -7.89
C LEU A 158 -12.28 19.65 -8.29
N GLN A 159 -13.39 19.68 -7.56
CA GLN A 159 -14.56 20.50 -7.89
C GLN A 159 -14.22 22.00 -8.07
N ASN A 160 -13.26 22.50 -7.28
CA ASN A 160 -12.84 23.91 -7.28
C ASN A 160 -11.73 24.21 -8.31
N ASP A 161 -11.15 23.19 -8.94
CA ASP A 161 -10.07 23.32 -9.92
C ASP A 161 -10.46 22.63 -11.22
N ARG A 162 -11.33 23.33 -11.98
CA ARG A 162 -11.92 22.79 -13.21
C ARG A 162 -10.86 22.45 -14.27
N GLN A 163 -9.78 23.23 -14.35
CA GLN A 163 -8.73 23.00 -15.35
C GLN A 163 -7.93 21.74 -15.04
N ASN A 164 -7.51 21.55 -13.78
CA ASN A 164 -6.81 20.34 -13.36
C ASN A 164 -7.73 19.12 -13.41
N ARG A 165 -9.00 19.27 -13.03
CA ARG A 165 -10.00 18.21 -13.19
C ARG A 165 -10.08 17.74 -14.63
N GLN A 166 -10.23 18.66 -15.58
CA GLN A 166 -10.32 18.31 -17.00
C GLN A 166 -9.08 17.54 -17.47
N LYS A 167 -7.88 18.05 -17.16
CA LYS A 167 -6.61 17.39 -17.51
C LYS A 167 -6.49 15.98 -16.91
N GLN A 168 -6.90 15.81 -15.65
CA GLN A 168 -6.84 14.50 -15.00
C GLN A 168 -7.89 13.54 -15.56
N VAL A 169 -9.12 13.99 -15.79
CA VAL A 169 -10.17 13.19 -16.40
C VAL A 169 -9.73 12.69 -17.78
N GLU A 170 -9.19 13.56 -18.63
CA GLU A 170 -8.66 13.17 -19.95
C GLU A 170 -7.56 12.11 -19.83
N LYS A 171 -6.56 12.34 -18.96
CA LYS A 171 -5.46 11.40 -18.71
C LYS A 171 -5.96 10.02 -18.26
N TYR A 172 -6.91 9.98 -17.32
CA TYR A 172 -7.41 8.70 -16.81
C TYR A 172 -8.40 8.05 -17.78
N ASN A 173 -9.17 8.81 -18.55
CA ASN A 173 -10.00 8.29 -19.63
C ASN A 173 -9.11 7.61 -20.68
N MET A 174 -8.00 8.21 -21.10
CA MET A 174 -7.02 7.55 -21.98
C MET A 174 -6.51 6.24 -21.38
N SER A 175 -6.17 6.24 -20.09
CA SER A 175 -5.69 5.03 -19.40
C SER A 175 -6.76 3.93 -19.33
N VAL A 176 -8.03 4.31 -19.18
CA VAL A 176 -9.18 3.38 -19.21
C VAL A 176 -9.37 2.81 -20.61
N GLN A 177 -9.31 3.64 -21.66
CA GLN A 177 -9.41 3.16 -23.04
C GLN A 177 -8.26 2.21 -23.41
N ASP A 178 -7.05 2.49 -22.92
CA ASP A 178 -5.90 1.59 -23.09
C ASP A 178 -6.12 0.24 -22.43
N CYS A 179 -6.66 0.23 -21.20
CA CYS A 179 -7.00 -0.98 -20.45
C CYS A 179 -8.06 -1.82 -21.19
N LEU A 180 -9.13 -1.19 -21.68
CA LEU A 180 -10.18 -1.85 -22.46
C LEU A 180 -9.63 -2.43 -23.78
N ARG A 181 -8.80 -1.67 -24.49
CA ARG A 181 -8.15 -2.11 -25.73
C ARG A 181 -7.22 -3.30 -25.52
N LYS A 182 -6.47 -3.32 -24.41
CA LYS A 182 -5.60 -4.43 -24.00
C LYS A 182 -6.38 -5.62 -23.42
N ARG A 183 -7.68 -5.46 -23.17
CA ARG A 183 -8.54 -6.43 -22.48
C ARG A 183 -8.07 -6.77 -21.07
N ASP A 184 -7.41 -5.81 -20.43
CA ASP A 184 -7.08 -5.88 -19.00
C ASP A 184 -8.35 -5.75 -18.13
N ALA A 185 -9.39 -5.12 -18.68
CA ALA A 185 -10.75 -5.06 -18.16
C ALA A 185 -11.77 -5.03 -19.32
N VAL A 186 -13.03 -5.26 -19.01
CA VAL A 186 -14.17 -5.02 -19.92
C VAL A 186 -15.08 -3.94 -19.36
N GLU A 187 -15.92 -3.34 -20.19
CA GLU A 187 -16.97 -2.43 -19.73
C GLU A 187 -18.30 -3.16 -19.53
N VAL A 188 -18.99 -2.85 -18.44
CA VAL A 188 -20.34 -3.37 -18.14
C VAL A 188 -21.24 -2.23 -17.66
N ASN A 189 -22.54 -2.38 -17.91
CA ASN A 189 -23.53 -1.48 -17.35
C ASN A 189 -23.64 -1.69 -15.83
N LEU A 190 -23.68 -0.61 -15.07
CA LEU A 190 -23.80 -0.68 -13.63
C LEU A 190 -25.22 -1.12 -13.24
N SER A 191 -25.30 -2.21 -12.50
CA SER A 191 -26.54 -2.74 -11.94
C SER A 191 -26.34 -3.01 -10.45
N LEU A 192 -27.20 -2.44 -9.61
CA LEU A 192 -27.05 -2.45 -8.15
C LEU A 192 -28.19 -3.20 -7.45
N SER A 193 -27.87 -3.90 -6.37
CA SER A 193 -28.89 -4.50 -5.51
C SER A 193 -29.64 -3.42 -4.71
N PRO A 194 -30.89 -3.67 -4.30
CA PRO A 194 -31.62 -2.79 -3.37
C PRO A 194 -30.83 -2.56 -2.07
N ALA A 195 -30.15 -3.59 -1.57
CA ALA A 195 -29.31 -3.49 -0.37
C ALA A 195 -28.17 -2.48 -0.55
N ARG A 196 -27.49 -2.49 -1.70
CA ARG A 196 -26.40 -1.53 -1.98
C ARG A 196 -26.93 -0.10 -2.10
N LEU A 197 -28.07 0.10 -2.75
CA LEU A 197 -28.71 1.42 -2.84
C LEU A 197 -29.10 1.97 -1.46
N ASN A 198 -29.70 1.12 -0.61
CA ASN A 198 -30.03 1.49 0.77
C ASN A 198 -28.79 1.84 1.58
N TRP A 199 -27.71 1.06 1.43
CA TRP A 199 -26.44 1.34 2.09
C TRP A 199 -25.86 2.69 1.65
N LEU A 200 -25.81 2.96 0.34
CA LEU A 200 -25.33 4.23 -0.21
C LEU A 200 -26.17 5.42 0.27
N ALA A 201 -27.49 5.26 0.40
CA ALA A 201 -28.37 6.28 0.93
C ALA A 201 -28.12 6.52 2.43
N SER A 202 -27.93 5.45 3.21
CA SER A 202 -27.61 5.54 4.63
C SER A 202 -26.25 6.21 4.89
N ASP A 203 -25.29 6.00 3.98
CA ASP A 203 -23.96 6.62 4.03
C ASP A 203 -23.93 8.03 3.42
N GLN A 204 -25.10 8.57 3.04
CA GLN A 204 -25.25 9.90 2.43
C GLN A 204 -24.48 10.09 1.12
N ALA A 205 -24.03 9.00 0.48
CA ALA A 205 -23.42 9.05 -0.84
C ALA A 205 -24.44 9.39 -1.93
N ILE A 206 -25.72 9.06 -1.71
CA ILE A 206 -26.83 9.34 -2.62
C ILE A 206 -28.09 9.77 -1.87
N VAL A 207 -28.99 10.46 -2.58
CA VAL A 207 -30.36 10.71 -2.15
C VAL A 207 -31.31 10.04 -3.15
N VAL A 208 -32.20 9.18 -2.68
CA VAL A 208 -33.15 8.43 -3.51
C VAL A 208 -34.55 9.05 -3.39
N LYS A 209 -35.20 9.31 -4.52
CA LYS A 209 -36.61 9.71 -4.61
C LYS A 209 -37.37 8.72 -5.47
N LYS A 210 -38.47 8.19 -4.93
CA LYS A 210 -39.40 7.37 -5.72
C LYS A 210 -40.15 8.23 -6.72
N VAL A 211 -40.38 7.72 -7.92
CA VAL A 211 -41.26 8.36 -8.90
C VAL A 211 -42.69 7.98 -8.56
N HIS A 212 -43.56 8.97 -8.34
CA HIS A 212 -44.95 8.71 -8.00
C HIS A 212 -45.63 7.94 -9.14
N GLY A 213 -46.25 6.79 -8.82
CA GLY A 213 -46.94 5.94 -9.80
C GLY A 213 -46.07 4.93 -10.54
N ASN A 214 -44.76 4.82 -10.23
CA ASN A 214 -43.91 3.76 -10.79
C ASN A 214 -42.83 3.32 -9.79
N ASP A 215 -43.09 2.23 -9.07
CA ASP A 215 -42.17 1.65 -8.09
C ASP A 215 -40.92 1.00 -8.73
N ASP A 216 -40.93 0.77 -10.05
CA ASP A 216 -39.81 0.19 -10.78
C ASP A 216 -38.79 1.26 -11.22
N ILE A 217 -39.05 2.54 -11.00
CA ILE A 217 -38.14 3.64 -11.35
C ILE A 217 -37.84 4.52 -10.14
N LEU A 218 -36.55 4.70 -9.86
CA LEU A 218 -36.04 5.60 -8.83
C LEU A 218 -35.22 6.73 -9.47
N LYS A 219 -35.34 7.93 -8.91
CA LYS A 219 -34.43 9.04 -9.18
C LYS A 219 -33.39 9.13 -8.07
N ILE A 220 -32.12 9.17 -8.44
CA ILE A 220 -31.01 9.24 -7.51
C ILE A 220 -30.27 10.56 -7.75
N PHE A 221 -29.98 11.30 -6.68
CA PHE A 221 -29.24 12.56 -6.74
C PHE A 221 -27.92 12.43 -5.97
N SER A 222 -26.82 12.85 -6.57
CA SER A 222 -25.52 12.90 -5.89
C SER A 222 -24.54 13.83 -6.61
N ALA A 223 -23.78 14.62 -5.85
CA ALA A 223 -22.71 15.50 -6.35
C ALA A 223 -23.11 16.38 -7.56
N GLY A 224 -24.37 16.82 -7.62
CA GLY A 224 -24.90 17.64 -8.72
C GLY A 224 -25.39 16.87 -9.95
N PHE A 225 -25.36 15.54 -9.92
CA PHE A 225 -25.89 14.66 -10.96
C PHE A 225 -27.26 14.08 -10.57
N GLU A 226 -28.11 13.88 -11.57
CA GLU A 226 -29.35 13.09 -11.48
C GLU A 226 -29.15 11.78 -12.26
N TYR A 227 -29.36 10.67 -11.58
CA TYR A 227 -29.30 9.32 -12.14
C TYR A 227 -30.71 8.73 -12.10
N LYS A 228 -30.99 7.84 -13.05
CA LYS A 228 -32.19 7.03 -13.10
C LYS A 228 -31.80 5.59 -12.80
N ALA A 229 -32.53 4.96 -11.87
CA ALA A 229 -32.37 3.55 -11.55
C ALA A 229 -33.65 2.82 -11.94
N GLU A 230 -33.55 1.89 -12.89
CA GLU A 230 -34.68 1.12 -13.40
C GLU A 230 -34.57 -0.33 -12.95
N LYS A 231 -35.65 -0.86 -12.37
CA LYS A 231 -35.67 -2.21 -11.85
C LYS A 231 -35.56 -3.20 -13.00
N ASN A 232 -34.61 -4.12 -12.89
CA ASN A 232 -34.38 -5.22 -13.80
C ASN A 232 -34.17 -6.49 -12.98
N GLY A 233 -35.24 -7.28 -12.85
CA GLY A 233 -35.29 -8.42 -11.93
C GLY A 233 -35.08 -7.99 -10.47
N ASP A 234 -34.02 -8.52 -9.85
CA ASP A 234 -33.68 -8.26 -8.44
C ASP A 234 -32.70 -7.08 -8.26
N LYS A 235 -32.33 -6.38 -9.34
CA LYS A 235 -31.38 -5.26 -9.33
C LYS A 235 -31.96 -4.03 -10.01
N PHE A 236 -31.21 -2.93 -9.93
CA PHE A 236 -31.51 -1.68 -10.61
C PHE A 236 -30.39 -1.31 -11.57
N ASP A 237 -30.72 -1.19 -12.85
CA ASP A 237 -29.81 -0.68 -13.86
C ASP A 237 -29.74 0.84 -13.78
N ILE A 238 -28.52 1.36 -13.76
CA ILE A 238 -28.24 2.76 -13.49
C ILE A 238 -27.92 3.48 -14.81
N SER A 239 -28.55 4.63 -15.03
CA SER A 239 -28.26 5.54 -16.13
C SER A 239 -28.10 6.99 -15.66
N CYS A 240 -27.35 7.78 -16.42
CA CYS A 240 -27.16 9.21 -16.21
C CYS A 240 -27.30 9.91 -17.56
N ASN A 241 -28.08 10.99 -17.63
CA ASN A 241 -28.33 11.73 -18.89
C ASN A 241 -28.88 10.85 -20.03
N GLY A 242 -29.66 9.83 -19.71
CA GLY A 242 -30.25 8.90 -20.69
C GLY A 242 -29.33 7.76 -21.14
N GLU A 243 -28.05 7.76 -20.72
CA GLU A 243 -27.08 6.73 -21.08
C GLU A 243 -26.81 5.78 -19.89
N PRO A 244 -26.68 4.45 -20.13
CA PRO A 244 -26.27 3.51 -19.09
C PRO A 244 -24.93 3.91 -18.47
N LEU A 245 -24.86 3.93 -17.15
CA LEU A 245 -23.62 4.24 -16.44
C LEU A 245 -22.70 3.03 -16.49
N LYS A 246 -21.55 3.16 -17.15
CA LYS A 246 -20.62 2.05 -17.35
C LYS A 246 -19.47 2.05 -16.35
N VAL A 247 -19.09 0.86 -15.90
CA VAL A 247 -17.95 0.61 -15.01
C VAL A 247 -17.05 -0.47 -15.60
N LEU A 248 -15.78 -0.47 -15.16
CA LEU A 248 -14.84 -1.53 -15.50
C LEU A 248 -15.15 -2.80 -14.71
N ALA A 249 -15.03 -3.94 -15.37
CA ALA A 249 -15.25 -5.27 -14.82
C ALA A 249 -14.10 -6.23 -15.16
N ASP A 250 -13.96 -7.26 -14.35
CA ASP A 250 -13.05 -8.36 -14.60
C ASP A 250 -13.48 -9.13 -15.88
N PRO A 251 -12.59 -9.31 -16.88
CA PRO A 251 -12.95 -9.96 -18.15
C PRO A 251 -13.43 -11.41 -18.01
N LYS A 252 -13.08 -12.10 -16.92
CA LYS A 252 -13.43 -13.51 -16.72
C LYS A 252 -14.82 -13.67 -16.11
N THR A 253 -15.13 -12.84 -15.12
CA THR A 253 -16.38 -12.93 -14.34
C THR A 253 -17.44 -11.93 -14.78
N ASN A 254 -17.08 -10.91 -15.55
CA ASN A 254 -17.89 -9.72 -15.83
C ASN A 254 -18.38 -8.99 -14.57
N GLN A 255 -17.76 -9.25 -13.41
CA GLN A 255 -18.09 -8.54 -12.19
C GLN A 255 -17.36 -7.20 -12.14
N PRO A 256 -18.07 -6.10 -11.79
CA PRO A 256 -17.46 -4.78 -11.63
C PRO A 256 -16.25 -4.80 -10.69
N LEU A 257 -15.25 -3.99 -11.02
CA LEU A 257 -14.02 -3.89 -10.23
C LEU A 257 -14.14 -2.80 -9.17
N THR A 258 -13.64 -3.11 -7.98
CA THR A 258 -13.46 -2.16 -6.88
C THR A 258 -11.98 -1.93 -6.56
N ALA A 259 -11.70 -1.05 -5.59
CA ALA A 259 -10.34 -0.76 -5.16
C ALA A 259 -9.67 -1.98 -4.49
N ASP A 260 -8.36 -2.05 -4.58
CA ASP A 260 -7.50 -3.06 -3.97
C ASP A 260 -6.89 -2.58 -2.64
N TYR A 261 -6.27 -3.51 -1.92
CA TYR A 261 -5.48 -3.20 -0.73
C TYR A 261 -4.06 -2.83 -1.13
N ASP A 262 -3.87 -1.53 -1.31
CA ASP A 262 -2.57 -0.95 -1.61
C ASP A 262 -1.60 -1.13 -0.42
N LEU A 263 -0.53 -1.89 -0.63
CA LEU A 263 0.57 -1.96 0.34
C LEU A 263 1.29 -0.61 0.43
N MET A 264 1.60 -0.19 1.65
CA MET A 264 2.46 0.96 1.92
C MET A 264 3.92 0.51 1.98
N PHE A 265 4.23 -0.53 2.76
CA PHE A 265 5.54 -1.18 2.80
C PHE A 265 5.44 -2.56 3.44
N ILE A 266 6.45 -3.40 3.18
CA ILE A 266 6.73 -4.61 3.93
C ILE A 266 8.15 -4.47 4.51
N ALA A 267 8.26 -4.58 5.83
CA ALA A 267 9.53 -4.55 6.54
C ALA A 267 9.84 -5.95 7.09
N PRO A 268 10.76 -6.70 6.46
CA PRO A 268 11.20 -7.98 6.97
C PRO A 268 12.10 -7.81 8.21
N LYS A 269 12.39 -8.92 8.87
CA LYS A 269 13.44 -8.96 9.89
C LYS A 269 14.76 -8.49 9.32
N ALA A 270 15.48 -7.65 10.08
CA ALA A 270 16.79 -7.16 9.69
C ALA A 270 17.80 -8.30 9.43
N GLU A 271 17.71 -9.39 10.18
CA GLU A 271 18.54 -10.60 10.00
C GLU A 271 18.33 -11.31 8.66
N HIS A 272 17.16 -11.12 8.03
CA HIS A 272 16.85 -11.66 6.70
C HIS A 272 17.21 -10.68 5.57
N LEU A 273 17.65 -9.46 5.91
CA LEU A 273 18.26 -8.55 4.94
C LEU A 273 19.72 -8.98 4.80
N ASP A 274 20.05 -9.69 3.72
CA ASP A 274 21.44 -9.97 3.34
C ASP A 274 22.09 -8.68 2.80
N LEU A 275 22.27 -7.71 3.70
CA LEU A 275 23.02 -6.48 3.43
C LEU A 275 24.47 -6.82 3.04
N ALA A 276 24.99 -8.01 3.34
CA ALA A 276 26.35 -8.37 2.97
C ALA A 276 26.53 -8.64 1.47
N LYS A 277 25.48 -9.08 0.75
CA LYS A 277 25.54 -9.27 -0.72
C LYS A 277 25.05 -8.06 -1.50
N ASP A 278 24.05 -7.34 -0.98
CA ASP A 278 23.40 -6.22 -1.69
C ASP A 278 23.91 -4.83 -1.26
N ASP A 279 24.52 -4.70 -0.06
CA ASP A 279 25.23 -3.48 0.36
C ASP A 279 26.69 -3.56 -0.08
N ASN A 280 26.90 -3.61 -1.41
CA ASN A 280 28.17 -3.25 -2.01
C ASN A 280 28.35 -1.74 -1.83
N LEU A 281 28.69 -1.29 -0.62
CA LEU A 281 29.21 0.05 -0.43
C LEU A 281 30.33 0.22 -1.48
N PRO A 282 30.25 1.22 -2.38
CA PRO A 282 31.23 1.38 -3.45
C PRO A 282 32.66 1.51 -2.92
N VAL A 283 32.78 1.87 -1.63
CA VAL A 283 33.99 1.79 -0.85
C VAL A 283 33.76 0.81 0.30
N LYS A 284 34.42 -0.35 0.26
CA LYS A 284 34.51 -1.24 1.44
C LYS A 284 35.08 -0.43 2.60
N ARG A 285 34.57 -0.58 3.83
CA ARG A 285 35.18 0.07 5.00
C ARG A 285 36.65 -0.31 5.05
N VAL A 286 37.53 0.66 4.82
CA VAL A 286 38.98 0.50 5.02
C VAL A 286 39.27 0.93 6.45
N HIS A 287 39.75 0.03 7.29
CA HIS A 287 40.26 0.38 8.62
C HIS A 287 41.74 0.73 8.52
N PHE A 288 42.25 1.55 9.46
CA PHE A 288 43.68 1.89 9.49
C PHE A 288 44.59 0.66 9.64
N SER A 289 44.09 -0.40 10.30
CA SER A 289 44.79 -1.68 10.38
C SER A 289 45.00 -2.33 9.03
N ASP A 290 44.10 -2.07 8.08
CA ASP A 290 44.07 -2.74 6.78
C ASP A 290 45.03 -2.09 5.78
N VAL A 291 45.63 -0.95 6.16
CA VAL A 291 46.67 -0.29 5.37
C VAL A 291 47.91 -1.15 5.35
N SER A 292 48.34 -1.51 4.13
CA SER A 292 49.47 -2.42 3.93
C SER A 292 50.75 -1.89 4.58
N THR A 293 51.55 -2.82 5.13
CA THR A 293 52.86 -2.51 5.68
C THR A 293 53.75 -1.83 4.65
N MET A 294 53.68 -2.26 3.39
CA MET A 294 54.38 -1.65 2.26
C MET A 294 54.03 -0.17 2.06
N TYR A 295 52.76 0.21 2.19
CA TYR A 295 52.36 1.62 2.10
C TYR A 295 52.94 2.44 3.25
N LYS A 296 52.90 1.91 4.49
CA LYS A 296 53.46 2.60 5.67
C LYS A 296 54.96 2.82 5.55
N VAL A 297 55.69 1.82 5.02
CA VAL A 297 57.13 1.91 4.75
C VAL A 297 57.42 2.99 3.70
N ARG A 298 56.73 2.96 2.55
CA ARG A 298 56.93 3.97 1.48
C ARG A 298 56.57 5.38 1.91
N PHE A 299 55.52 5.51 2.73
CA PHE A 299 55.14 6.80 3.30
C PHE A 299 56.26 7.36 4.18
N LYS A 300 56.83 6.53 5.06
CA LYS A 300 57.95 6.91 5.92
C LYS A 300 59.20 7.29 5.13
N GLU A 301 59.53 6.53 4.09
CA GLU A 301 60.66 6.83 3.20
C GLU A 301 60.51 8.19 2.50
N LYS A 302 59.27 8.56 2.15
CA LYS A 302 58.99 9.79 1.42
C LYS A 302 58.84 11.02 2.31
N GLU A 303 58.09 10.89 3.40
CA GLU A 303 57.70 12.02 4.26
C GLU A 303 58.57 12.14 5.52
N GLY A 304 59.44 11.14 5.80
CA GLY A 304 60.34 11.13 6.96
C GLY A 304 59.66 10.77 8.30
N GLU A 305 58.35 10.51 8.31
CA GLU A 305 57.56 10.22 9.50
C GLU A 305 56.67 8.99 9.33
N ASP A 306 56.29 8.35 10.44
CA ASP A 306 55.41 7.18 10.41
C ASP A 306 53.99 7.54 9.95
N PHE A 307 53.36 6.62 9.19
CA PHE A 307 51.97 6.79 8.79
C PHE A 307 51.01 6.52 9.98
N THR A 308 50.22 7.51 10.39
CA THR A 308 49.38 7.47 11.60
C THR A 308 47.88 7.47 11.30
N PRO A 309 47.00 7.10 12.27
CA PRO A 309 45.56 7.24 12.13
C PRO A 309 45.13 8.67 11.79
N LYS A 310 45.82 9.68 12.33
CA LYS A 310 45.54 11.09 12.04
C LYS A 310 45.69 11.41 10.55
N GLN A 311 46.75 10.90 9.91
CA GLN A 311 46.97 11.04 8.46
C GLN A 311 46.01 10.15 7.66
N PHE A 312 45.60 8.99 8.19
CA PHE A 312 44.63 8.12 7.55
C PHE A 312 43.24 8.77 7.41
N PHE A 313 42.82 9.52 8.43
CA PHE A 313 41.53 10.23 8.48
C PHE A 313 41.61 11.72 8.10
N ALA A 314 42.79 12.21 7.67
CA ALA A 314 42.95 13.59 7.22
C ALA A 314 42.10 13.86 5.96
N LYS A 315 41.55 15.07 5.88
CA LYS A 315 40.73 15.48 4.73
C LYS A 315 41.62 15.71 3.50
N GLU A 316 41.03 15.60 2.32
CA GLU A 316 41.73 15.64 1.03
C GLU A 316 42.48 16.97 0.81
N ASP A 317 41.91 18.07 1.31
CA ASP A 317 42.44 19.42 1.35
C ASP A 317 43.66 19.60 2.29
N GLU A 318 43.89 18.66 3.21
CA GLU A 318 44.99 18.69 4.18
C GLU A 318 46.16 17.76 3.79
N THR A 319 45.99 16.95 2.76
CA THR A 319 47.01 16.00 2.27
C THR A 319 47.47 16.41 0.88
N LYS A 320 48.78 16.63 0.68
CA LYS A 320 49.36 16.75 -0.67
C LYS A 320 49.27 15.40 -1.38
N GLY A 321 48.10 15.09 -1.93
CA GLY A 321 47.84 13.87 -2.68
C GLY A 321 48.86 13.73 -3.80
N SER A 322 49.57 12.60 -3.82
CA SER A 322 50.42 12.25 -4.96
C SER A 322 49.47 11.88 -6.10
N PHE A 323 49.50 12.61 -7.22
CA PHE A 323 48.81 12.34 -8.50
C PHE A 323 47.47 13.02 -8.81
N GLY A 324 47.18 14.22 -8.28
CA GLY A 324 46.44 15.27 -9.03
C GLY A 324 45.12 14.92 -9.77
N GLN A 325 44.37 13.90 -9.34
CA GLN A 325 43.05 13.58 -9.88
C GLN A 325 41.99 13.80 -8.79
N ALA A 326 40.90 14.48 -9.16
CA ALA A 326 39.83 14.94 -8.27
C ALA A 326 38.91 13.79 -7.79
N ILE A 327 39.49 12.77 -7.16
CA ILE A 327 38.75 11.63 -6.60
C ILE A 327 39.39 11.13 -5.29
N GLY A 328 39.51 11.97 -4.26
CA GLY A 328 39.59 11.53 -2.87
C GLY A 328 40.86 10.76 -2.44
N ASN A 329 41.03 10.65 -1.13
CA ASN A 329 42.07 9.85 -0.46
C ASN A 329 41.98 8.31 -0.69
N ALA A 330 41.11 7.85 -1.60
CA ALA A 330 40.83 6.43 -1.84
C ALA A 330 41.74 5.80 -2.92
N THR A 331 42.25 6.57 -3.88
CA THR A 331 42.92 6.03 -5.08
C THR A 331 44.24 5.30 -4.80
N PRO A 332 45.15 5.79 -3.94
CA PRO A 332 46.38 5.04 -3.63
C PRO A 332 46.13 3.80 -2.76
N ARG A 333 45.00 3.77 -2.03
CA ARG A 333 44.70 2.74 -1.02
C ARG A 333 44.01 1.50 -1.60
N ILE A 334 43.60 1.56 -2.88
CA ILE A 334 42.95 0.45 -3.60
C ILE A 334 43.72 0.16 -4.89
N THR A 335 45.06 0.08 -4.84
CA THR A 335 45.80 -0.69 -5.85
C THR A 335 45.70 -2.16 -5.48
N LYS A 336 44.58 -2.78 -5.87
CA LYS A 336 44.41 -4.22 -5.80
C LYS A 336 45.24 -4.85 -6.92
N ASN A 337 46.13 -5.76 -6.51
CA ASN A 337 46.77 -6.84 -7.28
C ASN A 337 46.32 -6.96 -8.75
N ASN A 338 47.13 -6.43 -9.65
CA ASN A 338 47.10 -6.75 -11.08
C ASN A 338 48.55 -6.74 -11.60
N GLN A 339 49.42 -7.54 -11.01
CA GLN A 339 50.63 -8.06 -11.66
C GLN A 339 50.89 -9.46 -11.11
N GLU A 340 51.27 -10.34 -12.03
CA GLU A 340 51.43 -11.80 -11.95
C GLU A 340 52.28 -12.33 -10.80
#